data_AF-A0A7W0FL65-F1
#
_entry.id   AF-A0A7W0FL65-F1
#
_cell.length_a   1.000
_cell.length_b   1.000
_cell.length_c   1.000
_cell.angle_alpha   90.00
_cell.angle_beta   90.00
_cell.angle_gamma   90.00
#
_symmetry.space_group_name_H-M   'P 1'
#
loop_
_entity.id
_entity.type
_entity.pdbx_description
1 polymer ?
#
loop_
_entity_poly.entity_id
_entity_poly.type
_entity_poly.pdbx_seq_one_letter_code
_entity_poly.pdbx_strand_id
1 'polypeptide(L)'
;MISQTLMDKLQQLRLPAFRDGLQEQLSNPHYAELSFEERLLLLVDMECSRRLDHRTKYRFKLANFPMRASIEELDFSADRG
;
A
#
# COMPACT_ATOMS: atom_id res chain seq x y z
N MET A 1 -21.52 14.77 -5.32
CA MET A 1 -20.38 15.61 -4.92
C MET A 1 -19.49 14.78 -4.00
N ILE A 2 -18.22 14.62 -4.35
CA ILE A 2 -17.21 14.15 -3.39
C ILE A 2 -17.22 15.16 -2.24
N SER A 3 -17.28 14.68 -0.99
CA SER A 3 -17.04 15.57 0.14
C SER A 3 -15.56 15.98 0.07
N GLN A 4 -15.26 17.13 -0.53
CA GLN A 4 -13.92 17.70 -0.54
C GLN A 4 -13.36 17.72 0.89
N THR A 5 -14.23 17.99 1.86
CA THR A 5 -13.99 17.89 3.30
C THR A 5 -13.48 16.52 3.75
N LEU A 6 -13.96 15.42 3.17
CA LEU A 6 -13.46 14.07 3.47
C LEU A 6 -12.05 13.87 2.92
N MET A 7 -11.79 14.29 1.69
CA MET A 7 -10.46 14.17 1.07
C MET A 7 -9.41 14.99 1.83
N ASP A 8 -9.78 16.18 2.28
CA ASP A 8 -8.92 17.04 3.09
C ASP A 8 -8.65 16.42 4.48
N LYS A 9 -9.67 15.81 5.11
CA LYS A 9 -9.50 15.07 6.38
C LYS A 9 -8.58 13.85 6.22
N LEU A 10 -8.73 13.08 5.14
CA LEU A 10 -7.84 11.94 4.86
C LEU A 10 -6.39 12.40 4.65
N GLN A 11 -6.19 13.55 4.01
CA GLN A 11 -4.87 14.17 3.90
C GLN A 11 -4.31 14.58 5.26
N GLN A 12 -5.11 15.21 6.13
CA GLN A 12 -4.70 15.60 7.49
C GLN A 12 -4.32 14.38 8.34
N LEU A 13 -5.05 13.27 8.21
CA LEU A 13 -4.77 12.01 8.90
C LEU A 13 -3.59 11.23 8.30
N ARG A 14 -2.99 11.74 7.21
CA ARG A 14 -1.89 11.08 6.48
C ARG A 14 -2.28 9.67 6.04
N LEU A 15 -3.46 9.54 5.41
CA LEU A 15 -3.98 8.31 4.82
C LEU A 15 -4.01 8.40 3.29
N PRO A 16 -2.86 8.55 2.62
CA PRO A 16 -2.81 8.83 1.19
C PRO A 16 -3.28 7.63 0.33
N ALA A 17 -2.95 6.39 0.67
CA ALA A 17 -3.43 5.24 -0.11
C ALA A 17 -4.92 5.02 0.07
N PHE A 18 -5.45 5.24 1.28
CA PHE A 18 -6.89 5.24 1.51
C PHE A 18 -7.60 6.28 0.64
N ARG A 19 -7.07 7.51 0.58
CA ARG A 19 -7.60 8.59 -0.24
C ARG A 19 -7.64 8.20 -1.73
N ASP A 20 -6.52 7.69 -2.24
CA ASP A 20 -6.38 7.29 -3.63
C ASP A 20 -7.37 6.16 -3.96
N GLY A 21 -7.45 5.13 -3.11
CA GLY A 21 -8.39 4.02 -3.26
C GLY A 21 -9.85 4.45 -3.17
N LEU A 22 -10.19 5.42 -2.31
CA LEU A 22 -11.55 5.93 -2.21
C LEU A 22 -11.97 6.66 -3.50
N GLN A 23 -11.04 7.41 -4.10
CA GLN A 23 -11.29 8.06 -5.38
C GLN A 23 -11.49 7.03 -6.51
N GLU A 24 -10.71 5.94 -6.51
CA GLU A 24 -10.87 4.82 -7.43
C GLU A 24 -12.24 4.15 -7.27
N GLN A 25 -12.62 3.77 -6.04
CA GLN A 25 -13.91 3.15 -5.75
C GLN A 25 -15.11 4.00 -6.19
N LEU A 26 -14.99 5.33 -6.14
CA LEU A 26 -16.04 6.24 -6.60
C LEU A 26 -16.10 6.35 -8.13
N SER A 27 -14.97 6.18 -8.81
CA SER A 27 -14.88 6.26 -10.27
C SER A 27 -15.23 4.95 -10.97
N ASN A 28 -15.10 3.81 -10.28
CA ASN A 28 -15.30 2.49 -10.84
C ASN A 28 -16.58 1.83 -10.27
N PRO A 29 -17.61 1.60 -11.11
CA PRO A 29 -18.88 1.03 -10.67
C PRO A 29 -18.78 -0.43 -10.18
N HIS A 30 -17.72 -1.17 -10.52
CA HIS A 30 -17.55 -2.56 -10.05
C HIS A 30 -17.51 -2.67 -8.53
N TYR A 31 -17.01 -1.64 -7.83
CA TYR A 31 -17.01 -1.63 -6.37
C TYR A 31 -18.42 -1.50 -5.76
N ALA A 32 -19.43 -1.07 -6.53
CA ALA A 32 -20.80 -1.03 -6.05
C ALA A 32 -21.42 -2.42 -5.85
N GLU A 33 -20.82 -3.46 -6.44
CA GLU A 33 -21.21 -4.86 -6.25
C GLU A 33 -20.73 -5.42 -4.90
N LEU A 34 -19.74 -4.76 -4.29
CA LEU A 34 -19.20 -5.13 -2.99
C LEU A 34 -19.99 -4.46 -1.85
N SER A 35 -20.09 -5.17 -0.74
CA SER A 35 -20.61 -4.62 0.50
C SER A 35 -19.77 -3.44 0.99
N PHE A 36 -20.34 -2.64 1.88
CA PHE A 36 -19.60 -1.56 2.52
C PHE A 36 -18.36 -2.06 3.26
N GLU A 37 -18.47 -3.18 3.97
CA GLU A 37 -17.37 -3.73 4.76
C GLU A 37 -16.22 -4.21 3.88
N GLU A 38 -16.52 -4.88 2.76
CA GLU A 38 -15.50 -5.28 1.77
C GLU A 38 -14.79 -4.07 1.15
N ARG A 39 -15.55 -3.04 0.76
CA ARG A 39 -14.96 -1.80 0.26
C ARG A 39 -14.07 -1.12 1.29
N LEU A 40 -14.51 -1.07 2.55
CA LEU A 40 -13.74 -0.49 3.64
C LEU A 40 -12.47 -1.29 3.90
N LEU A 41 -12.56 -2.62 3.91
CA LEU A 41 -11.43 -3.52 4.09
C LEU A 41 -10.36 -3.27 3.03
N LEU A 42 -10.75 -3.18 1.75
CA LEU A 42 -9.81 -2.87 0.65
C LEU A 42 -9.07 -1.55 0.88
N LEU A 43 -9.76 -0.50 1.31
CA LEU A 43 -9.14 0.81 1.56
C LEU A 43 -8.16 0.75 2.74
N VAL A 44 -8.50 0.02 3.80
CA VAL A 44 -7.64 -0.18 4.96
C VAL A 44 -6.41 -1.00 4.57
N ASP A 45 -6.58 -2.07 3.81
CA ASP A 45 -5.49 -2.95 3.38
C ASP A 45 -4.49 -2.23 2.47
N MET A 46 -4.98 -1.40 1.54
CA MET A 46 -4.11 -0.56 0.71
C MET A 46 -3.24 0.37 1.55
N GLU A 47 -3.82 1.02 2.56
CA GLU A 47 -3.08 1.93 3.44
C GLU A 47 -2.09 1.19 4.35
N CYS A 48 -2.49 0.06 4.93
CA CYS A 48 -1.63 -0.80 5.73
C CYS A 48 -0.43 -1.30 4.92
N SER A 49 -0.66 -1.76 3.69
CA SER A 49 0.37 -2.22 2.76
C SER A 49 1.36 -1.10 2.43
N ARG A 50 0.86 0.10 2.07
CA ARG A 50 1.72 1.26 1.79
C ARG A 50 2.58 1.65 2.98
N ARG A 51 2.03 1.61 4.21
CA ARG A 51 2.78 1.94 5.44
C ARG A 51 3.84 0.89 5.74
N LEU A 52 3.51 -0.39 5.56
CA LEU A 52 4.46 -1.49 5.72
C LEU A 52 5.63 -1.34 4.74
N ASP A 53 5.33 -1.14 3.45
CA ASP A 53 6.33 -0.95 2.39
C ASP A 53 7.24 0.25 2.67
N HIS A 54 6.66 1.38 3.08
CA HIS A 54 7.45 2.56 3.41
C HIS A 54 8.38 2.29 4.60
N ARG A 55 7.90 1.62 5.65
CA ARG A 55 8.71 1.25 6.82
C ARG A 55 9.84 0.29 6.43
N THR A 56 9.53 -0.69 5.59
CA THR A 56 10.50 -1.67 5.08
C THR A 56 11.57 -1.00 4.24
N LYS A 57 11.19 -0.17 3.25
CA LYS A 57 12.13 0.61 2.42
C LYS A 57 13.01 1.54 3.26
N TYR A 58 12.44 2.19 4.27
CA TYR A 58 13.19 3.05 5.17
C TYR A 58 14.22 2.25 6.00
N ARG A 59 13.83 1.09 6.54
CA ARG A 59 14.74 0.19 7.27
C ARG A 59 15.86 -0.33 6.37
N PHE A 60 15.55 -0.72 5.14
CA PHE A 60 16.57 -1.13 4.16
C PHE A 60 17.59 -0.01 3.89
N LYS A 61 17.13 1.23 3.74
CA LYS A 61 18.02 2.39 3.58
C LYS A 61 18.91 2.60 4.82
N LEU A 62 18.34 2.51 6.02
CA LEU A 62 19.09 2.70 7.27
C LEU A 62 20.12 1.60 7.53
N ALA A 63 19.84 0.37 7.11
CA ALA A 63 20.74 -0.76 7.30
C ALA A 63 22.06 -0.62 6.51
N ASN A 64 22.13 0.30 5.53
CA ASN A 64 23.33 0.60 4.74
C ASN A 64 24.06 -0.67 4.27
N PHE A 65 23.31 -1.62 3.73
CA PHE A 65 23.90 -2.87 3.27
C PHE A 65 24.99 -2.59 2.23
N PRO A 66 26.19 -3.18 2.38
CA PRO A 66 27.33 -2.92 1.50
C PRO A 66 27.10 -3.42 0.07
N MET A 67 26.13 -4.32 -0.14
CA MET A 67 25.73 -4.85 -1.44
C MET A 67 24.24 -4.60 -1.65
N ARG A 68 23.88 -4.14 -2.85
CA ARG A 68 22.48 -4.13 -3.30
C ARG A 68 22.14 -5.54 -3.75
N ALA A 69 21.65 -6.38 -2.84
CA ALA A 69 21.15 -7.70 -3.22
C ALA A 69 19.73 -7.56 -3.78
N SER A 70 19.51 -8.00 -5.02
CA SER A 70 18.18 -8.22 -5.57
C SER A 70 17.75 -9.67 -5.35
N ILE A 71 16.44 -9.95 -5.30
CA ILE A 71 15.96 -11.33 -5.19
C ILE A 71 16.36 -12.16 -6.43
N GLU A 72 16.53 -11.49 -7.57
CA GLU A 72 16.97 -12.08 -8.83
C GLU A 72 18.43 -12.55 -8.79
N GLU A 73 19.24 -12.00 -7.88
CA GLU A 73 20.65 -12.37 -7.66
C GLU A 73 20.83 -13.44 -6.58
N LEU A 74 19.75 -13.88 -5.92
CA LEU A 74 19.80 -15.00 -4.99
C LEU A 74 20.00 -16.29 -5.77
N ASP A 75 21.20 -16.85 -5.69
CA ASP A 75 21.47 -18.19 -6.20
C ASP A 75 20.77 -19.22 -5.31
N PHE A 76 19.61 -19.72 -5.77
CA PHE A 76 18.84 -20.78 -5.13
C PHE A 76 19.32 -22.18 -5.54
N SER A 77 20.45 -22.31 -6.23
CA SER A 77 21.01 -23.62 -6.49
C SER A 77 21.35 -24.28 -5.14
N ALA A 78 20.73 -25.43 -4.90
CA ALA A 78 21.08 -26.27 -3.76
C ALA A 78 22.48 -26.80 -4.02
N ASP A 79 23.50 -26.19 -3.43
CA ASP A 79 24.82 -26.80 -3.33
C ASP A 79 24.65 -28.02 -2.41
N ARG A 80 24.36 -29.16 -3.04
CA ARG A 80 24.33 -30.44 -2.36
C ARG A 80 25.77 -30.86 -2.14
N GLY A 81 26.27 -30.59 -0.93
CA GLY A 81 27.23 -31.47 -0.27
C GLY A 81 26.53 -32.72 0.23
#